data_AF-A0A6P5G6A6-F1
#
_entry.id   AF-A0A6P5G6A6-F1
#
_cell.length_a   1.000
_cell.length_b   1.000
_cell.length_c   1.000
_cell.angle_alpha   90.00
_cell.angle_beta   90.00
_cell.angle_gamma   90.00
#
_symmetry.space_group_name_H-M   'P 1'
#
loop_
_entity.id
_entity.type
_entity.pdbx_description
1 polymer ?
#
loop_
_entity_poly.entity_id
_entity_poly.type
_entity_poly.pdbx_seq_one_letter_code
_entity_poly.pdbx_strand_id
1 'polypeptide(L)'
;MWELFILLSLSLSLSLSLSLNTVFKLICAGIKPFVTIFHWDSPQALEDQYGGFLSNHIVRDFAFYAEVLFREYGDRVKHWITFNEPWGFCNNGYSSGTDAPGRCSPDAGNCTAGDSRTEPYTVCHHQLLAHAAAVRVYKEIYQPKQKGEIGITLVSPWFVPLSSTGPNINARHRILDFFYGWFMEPLTRGHYPHSMRAALGNRLPHFTKKQTKMVKGAYDFIGINYYDAFYAFELPPNISIVPVYLNDSRVGITGINKDYIYIVRLLSIEFYTITSTF
;
A
#
# COMPACT_ATOMS: atom_id res chain seq x y z
N MET A 1 26.16 9.22 -15.82
CA MET A 1 25.99 7.80 -16.20
C MET A 1 24.58 7.45 -15.80
N TRP A 2 23.63 7.38 -16.75
CA TRP A 2 22.24 7.03 -16.46
C TRP A 2 22.14 5.51 -16.44
N GLU A 3 21.87 4.92 -15.28
CA GLU A 3 21.56 3.48 -15.19
C GLU A 3 20.08 3.27 -15.53
N LEU A 4 19.80 2.39 -16.50
CA LEU A 4 18.45 2.04 -16.90
C LEU A 4 17.93 0.89 -16.02
N PHE A 5 16.78 1.09 -15.38
CA PHE A 5 16.11 0.10 -14.54
C PHE A 5 14.75 -0.27 -15.13
N ILE A 6 14.36 -1.54 -15.06
CA ILE A 6 13.03 -2.01 -15.43
C ILE A 6 12.41 -2.72 -14.23
N LEU A 7 11.19 -2.29 -13.88
CA LEU A 7 10.32 -2.95 -12.91
C LEU A 7 9.61 -4.12 -13.59
N LEU A 8 9.82 -5.33 -13.08
CA LEU A 8 9.11 -6.54 -13.53
C LEU A 8 8.23 -7.04 -12.39
N SER A 9 6.97 -7.33 -12.67
CA SER A 9 6.10 -8.07 -11.75
C SER A 9 6.16 -9.56 -12.09
N LEU A 10 6.44 -10.41 -11.10
CA LEU A 10 6.33 -11.85 -11.25
C LEU A 10 4.96 -12.30 -10.79
N SER A 11 4.04 -12.50 -11.75
CA SER A 11 2.71 -12.95 -11.37
C SER A 11 2.69 -14.42 -10.96
N LEU A 12 1.92 -14.73 -9.92
CA LEU A 12 1.59 -16.12 -9.53
C LEU A 12 0.89 -16.90 -10.65
N SER A 13 0.33 -16.21 -11.65
CA SER A 13 -0.35 -16.80 -12.82
C SER A 13 0.59 -17.06 -14.01
N LEU A 14 1.80 -16.50 -14.03
CA LEU A 14 2.77 -16.68 -15.11
C LEU A 14 3.68 -17.87 -14.81
N SER A 15 3.91 -18.72 -15.82
CA SER A 15 4.86 -19.84 -15.66
C SER A 15 6.25 -19.30 -15.29
N LEU A 16 6.88 -19.89 -14.27
CA LEU A 16 8.24 -19.54 -13.82
C LEU A 16 9.25 -19.49 -14.99
N SER A 17 9.07 -20.33 -16.01
CA SER A 17 9.92 -20.40 -17.21
C SER A 17 9.86 -19.14 -18.09
N LEU A 18 8.67 -18.57 -18.32
CA LEU A 18 8.50 -17.34 -19.11
C LEU A 18 9.14 -16.15 -18.39
N SER A 19 8.91 -16.06 -17.08
CA SER A 19 9.51 -15.08 -16.18
C SER A 19 11.05 -15.15 -16.16
N LEU A 20 11.61 -16.37 -16.11
CA LEU A 20 13.06 -16.61 -16.17
C LEU A 20 13.67 -16.10 -17.47
N ASN A 21 13.00 -16.33 -18.60
CA ASN A 21 13.47 -15.91 -19.91
C ASN A 21 13.52 -14.38 -20.02
N THR A 22 12.48 -13.69 -19.53
CA THR A 22 12.46 -12.21 -19.53
C THR A 22 13.57 -11.62 -18.66
N VAL A 23 13.72 -12.11 -17.42
CA VAL A 23 14.81 -11.67 -16.52
C VAL A 23 16.17 -11.89 -17.16
N PHE A 24 16.38 -13.05 -17.78
CA PHE A 24 17.63 -13.36 -18.46
C PHE A 24 17.91 -12.41 -19.63
N LYS A 25 16.91 -12.15 -20.48
CA LYS A 25 17.05 -11.21 -21.61
C LYS A 25 17.42 -9.80 -21.16
N LEU A 26 16.83 -9.30 -20.07
CA LEU A 26 17.17 -7.98 -19.52
C LEU A 26 18.63 -7.93 -19.05
N ILE A 27 19.08 -8.96 -18.34
CA ILE A 27 20.45 -9.04 -17.84
C ILE A 27 21.45 -9.11 -19.01
N CYS A 28 21.16 -9.91 -20.04
CA CYS A 28 21.98 -9.97 -21.25
C CYS A 28 22.07 -8.61 -21.97
N ALA A 29 21.04 -7.77 -21.85
CA ALA A 29 21.04 -6.40 -22.37
C ALA A 29 21.71 -5.38 -21.42
N GLY A 30 22.30 -5.82 -20.30
CA GLY A 30 22.93 -4.94 -19.31
C GLY A 30 21.95 -4.18 -18.42
N ILE A 31 20.67 -4.56 -18.41
CA ILE A 31 19.61 -3.92 -17.62
C ILE A 31 19.50 -4.62 -16.27
N LYS A 32 19.56 -3.85 -15.18
CA LYS A 32 19.40 -4.37 -13.81
C LYS A 32 17.90 -4.58 -13.51
N PRO A 33 17.43 -5.81 -13.27
CA PRO A 33 16.03 -6.04 -12.97
C PRO A 33 15.71 -5.64 -11.52
N PHE A 34 14.63 -4.88 -11.36
CA PHE A 34 13.96 -4.68 -10.07
C PHE A 34 12.67 -5.48 -10.09
N VAL A 35 12.60 -6.52 -9.26
CA VAL A 35 11.53 -7.51 -9.34
C VAL A 35 10.54 -7.31 -8.21
N THR A 36 9.29 -7.03 -8.57
CA THR A 36 8.14 -7.00 -7.66
C THR A 36 7.55 -8.41 -7.54
N ILE A 37 7.45 -8.91 -6.31
CA ILE A 37 6.95 -10.24 -5.99
C ILE A 37 5.42 -10.27 -6.07
N PHE A 38 4.76 -9.22 -5.59
CA PHE A 38 3.30 -9.12 -5.62
C PHE A 38 2.85 -7.73 -6.09
N HIS A 39 1.98 -7.75 -7.10
CA HIS A 39 1.41 -6.56 -7.73
C HIS A 39 -0.09 -6.77 -7.92
N TRP A 40 -0.77 -7.02 -6.80
CA TRP A 40 -2.23 -7.12 -6.68
C TRP A 40 -2.84 -8.39 -7.31
N ASP A 41 -2.01 -9.37 -7.60
CA ASP A 41 -2.34 -10.57 -8.35
C ASP A 41 -2.48 -11.79 -7.42
N SER A 42 -3.33 -11.65 -6.40
CA SER A 42 -3.65 -12.70 -5.43
C SER A 42 -4.17 -13.95 -6.16
N PRO A 43 -3.65 -15.16 -5.92
CA PRO A 43 -4.19 -16.37 -6.53
C PRO A 43 -5.63 -16.59 -6.09
N GLN A 44 -6.54 -16.78 -7.05
CA GLN A 44 -7.96 -17.03 -6.76
C GLN A 44 -8.16 -18.22 -5.82
N ALA A 45 -7.33 -19.26 -5.91
CA ALA A 45 -7.39 -20.42 -5.01
C ALA A 45 -7.23 -20.04 -3.53
N LEU A 46 -6.39 -19.04 -3.20
CA LEU A 46 -6.20 -18.58 -1.83
C LEU A 46 -7.35 -17.67 -1.36
N GLU A 47 -7.91 -16.88 -2.28
CA GLU A 47 -9.15 -16.14 -2.05
C GLU A 47 -10.31 -17.10 -1.75
N ASP A 48 -10.49 -18.16 -2.54
CA ASP A 48 -11.54 -19.15 -2.34
C ASP A 48 -11.35 -19.99 -1.07
N GLN A 49 -10.09 -20.34 -0.74
CA GLN A 49 -9.78 -21.21 0.38
C GLN A 49 -9.96 -20.52 1.74
N TYR A 50 -9.53 -19.26 1.87
CA TYR A 50 -9.54 -18.56 3.16
C TYR A 50 -9.73 -17.04 3.07
N GLY A 51 -10.12 -16.50 1.92
CA GLY A 51 -10.32 -15.06 1.71
C GLY A 51 -9.01 -14.28 1.54
N GLY A 52 -7.95 -14.93 1.07
CA GLY A 52 -6.69 -14.28 0.72
C GLY A 52 -6.12 -13.45 1.87
N PHE A 53 -5.95 -12.16 1.65
CA PHE A 53 -5.37 -11.26 2.64
C PHE A 53 -6.26 -10.95 3.84
N LEU A 54 -7.54 -11.36 3.85
CA LEU A 54 -8.37 -11.29 5.06
C LEU A 54 -7.92 -12.28 6.13
N SER A 55 -7.19 -13.33 5.76
CA SER A 55 -6.72 -14.36 6.68
C SER A 55 -5.22 -14.25 6.95
N ASN A 56 -4.83 -14.52 8.20
CA ASN A 56 -3.41 -14.59 8.59
C ASN A 56 -2.66 -15.76 7.93
N HIS A 57 -3.36 -16.73 7.31
CA HIS A 57 -2.71 -17.80 6.54
C HIS A 57 -1.84 -17.24 5.39
N ILE A 58 -2.26 -16.12 4.78
CA ILE A 58 -1.54 -15.48 3.68
C ILE A 58 -0.09 -15.12 4.03
N VAL A 59 0.20 -14.83 5.31
CA VAL A 59 1.53 -14.42 5.76
C VAL A 59 2.54 -15.52 5.51
N ARG A 60 2.15 -16.77 5.76
CA ARG A 60 3.00 -17.94 5.52
C ARG A 60 3.11 -18.24 4.03
N ASP A 61 2.00 -18.24 3.32
CA ASP A 61 1.95 -18.64 1.91
C ASP A 61 2.70 -17.62 1.03
N PHE A 62 2.58 -16.33 1.32
CA PHE A 62 3.37 -15.29 0.67
C PHE A 62 4.88 -15.44 0.96
N ALA A 63 5.26 -15.70 2.21
CA ALA A 63 6.67 -15.87 2.55
C ALA A 63 7.28 -17.10 1.85
N PHE A 64 6.52 -18.20 1.73
CA PHE A 64 6.92 -19.37 0.98
C PHE A 64 7.04 -19.08 -0.53
N TYR A 65 6.06 -18.37 -1.10
CA TYR A 65 6.14 -17.94 -2.49
C TYR A 65 7.38 -17.08 -2.76
N ALA A 66 7.63 -16.07 -1.92
CA ALA A 66 8.82 -15.24 -2.00
C ALA A 66 10.11 -16.07 -1.90
N GLU A 67 10.16 -17.06 -1.00
CA GLU A 67 11.29 -17.97 -0.87
C GLU A 67 11.57 -18.75 -2.15
N VAL A 68 10.53 -19.28 -2.81
CA VAL A 68 10.68 -19.94 -4.12
C VAL A 68 11.32 -18.98 -5.11
N LEU A 69 10.85 -17.73 -5.20
CA LEU A 69 11.45 -16.75 -6.11
C LEU A 69 12.90 -16.43 -5.77
N PHE A 70 13.25 -16.28 -4.49
CA PHE A 70 14.62 -16.05 -4.07
C PHE A 70 15.53 -17.21 -4.48
N ARG A 71 15.07 -18.46 -4.32
CA ARG A 71 15.82 -19.64 -4.73
C ARG A 71 16.01 -19.72 -6.24
N GLU A 72 14.95 -19.51 -7.02
CA GLU A 72 14.98 -19.72 -8.47
C GLU A 72 15.65 -18.57 -9.25
N TYR A 73 15.58 -17.33 -8.76
CA TYR A 73 16.04 -16.14 -9.49
C TYR A 73 17.12 -15.33 -8.77
N GLY A 74 17.33 -15.53 -7.48
CA GLY A 74 18.19 -14.65 -6.68
C GLY A 74 19.69 -14.79 -6.95
N ASP A 75 20.10 -15.79 -7.74
CA ASP A 75 21.44 -15.84 -8.34
C ASP A 75 21.68 -14.62 -9.25
N ARG A 76 20.63 -14.16 -9.93
CA ARG A 76 20.65 -13.08 -10.94
C ARG A 76 19.95 -11.80 -10.51
N VAL A 77 18.82 -11.90 -9.80
CA VAL A 77 18.06 -10.75 -9.32
C VAL A 77 18.65 -10.23 -8.02
N LYS A 78 18.99 -8.93 -8.00
CA LYS A 78 19.65 -8.27 -6.85
C LYS A 78 18.79 -7.20 -6.16
N HIS A 79 17.61 -6.89 -6.71
CA HIS A 79 16.71 -5.91 -6.10
C HIS A 79 15.30 -6.48 -6.09
N TRP A 80 14.81 -6.74 -4.89
CA TRP A 80 13.52 -7.36 -4.63
C TRP A 80 12.56 -6.35 -4.03
N ILE A 81 11.37 -6.24 -4.59
CA ILE A 81 10.26 -5.47 -4.05
C ILE A 81 9.20 -6.48 -3.65
N THR A 82 8.84 -6.50 -2.37
CA THR A 82 7.83 -7.44 -1.87
C THR A 82 6.42 -7.12 -2.39
N PHE A 83 5.93 -5.92 -2.06
CA PHE A 83 4.61 -5.42 -2.46
C PHE A 83 4.75 -4.13 -3.25
N ASN A 84 3.98 -4.01 -4.31
CA ASN A 84 3.68 -2.72 -4.94
C ASN A 84 2.42 -2.12 -4.32
N GLU A 85 2.52 -0.88 -3.82
CA GLU A 85 1.39 -0.04 -3.42
C GLU A 85 0.35 -0.76 -2.54
N PRO A 86 0.77 -1.30 -1.37
CA PRO A 86 -0.14 -2.07 -0.53
C PRO A 86 -1.35 -1.24 -0.05
N TRP A 87 -1.19 0.09 0.05
CA TRP A 87 -2.28 1.05 0.30
C TRP A 87 -3.39 0.93 -0.76
N GLY A 88 -3.02 0.93 -2.05
CA GLY A 88 -3.95 0.84 -3.16
C GLY A 88 -4.73 -0.46 -3.12
N PHE A 89 -4.04 -1.58 -2.90
CA PHE A 89 -4.68 -2.90 -2.76
C PHE A 89 -5.72 -2.93 -1.63
N CYS A 90 -5.39 -2.42 -0.44
CA CYS A 90 -6.34 -2.41 0.68
C CYS A 90 -7.53 -1.48 0.43
N ASN A 91 -7.26 -0.24 -0.02
CA ASN A 91 -8.31 0.75 -0.21
C ASN A 91 -9.23 0.34 -1.36
N ASN A 92 -8.66 0.04 -2.53
CA ASN A 92 -9.45 -0.20 -3.72
C ASN A 92 -10.11 -1.58 -3.69
N GLY A 93 -9.45 -2.59 -3.13
CA GLY A 93 -9.96 -3.97 -3.07
C GLY A 93 -10.98 -4.21 -1.96
N TYR A 94 -10.89 -3.48 -0.84
CA TYR A 94 -11.65 -3.78 0.39
C TYR A 94 -12.37 -2.58 1.02
N SER A 95 -12.14 -1.34 0.55
CA SER A 95 -12.89 -0.16 0.99
C SER A 95 -13.88 0.31 -0.08
N SER A 96 -13.38 0.70 -1.26
CA SER A 96 -14.23 1.13 -2.39
C SER A 96 -14.74 -0.04 -3.23
N GLY A 97 -14.05 -1.18 -3.22
CA GLY A 97 -14.37 -2.35 -4.01
C GLY A 97 -14.27 -2.14 -5.52
N THR A 98 -13.44 -1.18 -5.95
CA THR A 98 -13.23 -0.86 -7.37
C THR A 98 -12.24 -1.81 -8.04
N ASP A 99 -11.34 -2.41 -7.26
CA ASP A 99 -10.33 -3.38 -7.72
C ASP A 99 -10.62 -4.76 -7.11
N ALA A 100 -10.04 -5.82 -7.67
CA ALA A 100 -10.20 -7.18 -7.12
C ALA A 100 -9.70 -7.25 -5.65
N PRO A 101 -10.39 -7.99 -4.75
CA PRO A 101 -11.54 -8.86 -5.01
C PRO A 101 -12.90 -8.15 -5.06
N GLY A 102 -12.95 -6.82 -5.02
CA GLY A 102 -14.18 -6.05 -5.19
C GLY A 102 -15.10 -6.09 -3.98
N ARG A 103 -14.53 -5.93 -2.78
CA ARG A 103 -15.26 -5.98 -1.51
C ARG A 103 -15.48 -4.59 -0.94
N CYS A 104 -16.71 -4.33 -0.49
CA CYS A 104 -17.07 -3.09 0.17
C CYS A 104 -18.40 -3.22 0.93
N SER A 105 -18.66 -2.29 1.83
CA SER A 105 -19.96 -2.18 2.50
C SER A 105 -21.05 -1.75 1.50
N PRO A 106 -22.34 -2.10 1.73
CA PRO A 106 -23.43 -1.68 0.84
C PRO A 106 -23.57 -0.16 0.65
N ASP A 107 -23.12 0.63 1.62
CA ASP A 107 -23.14 2.10 1.58
C ASP A 107 -21.87 2.73 1.00
N ALA A 108 -20.86 1.91 0.67
CA ALA A 108 -19.59 2.35 0.10
C ALA A 108 -19.51 2.13 -1.42
N GLY A 109 -20.22 1.13 -1.95
CA GLY A 109 -20.19 0.79 -3.37
C GLY A 109 -21.11 -0.39 -3.71
N ASN A 110 -21.07 -0.81 -4.98
CA ASN A 110 -21.92 -1.89 -5.50
C ASN A 110 -21.21 -3.26 -5.39
N CYS A 111 -20.81 -3.64 -4.18
CA CYS A 111 -20.16 -4.92 -3.91
C CYS A 111 -21.15 -5.97 -3.40
N THR A 112 -20.86 -7.25 -3.66
CA THR A 112 -21.70 -8.36 -3.22
C THR A 112 -21.40 -8.79 -1.77
N ALA A 113 -20.25 -8.41 -1.24
CA ALA A 113 -19.81 -8.68 0.13
C ALA A 113 -18.73 -7.68 0.56
N GLY A 114 -18.46 -7.62 1.87
CA GLY A 114 -17.37 -6.85 2.44
C GLY A 114 -17.79 -5.99 3.63
N ASP A 115 -16.79 -5.44 4.31
CA ASP A 115 -16.96 -4.41 5.33
C ASP A 115 -15.82 -3.39 5.23
N SER A 116 -16.11 -2.28 4.56
CA SER A 116 -15.18 -1.15 4.36
C SER A 116 -14.68 -0.53 5.68
N ARG A 117 -15.35 -0.81 6.81
CA ARG A 117 -14.98 -0.28 8.13
C ARG A 117 -13.90 -1.12 8.80
N THR A 118 -13.69 -2.37 8.39
CA THR A 118 -12.78 -3.32 9.07
C THR A 118 -11.81 -4.05 8.14
N GLU A 119 -12.26 -4.44 6.95
CA GLU A 119 -11.49 -5.28 6.03
C GLU A 119 -10.21 -4.61 5.53
N PRO A 120 -10.19 -3.32 5.13
CA PRO A 120 -8.96 -2.65 4.69
C PRO A 120 -7.84 -2.71 5.73
N TYR A 121 -8.17 -2.55 7.01
CA TYR A 121 -7.20 -2.60 8.11
C TYR A 121 -6.68 -3.99 8.38
N THR A 122 -7.54 -5.00 8.25
CA THR A 122 -7.15 -6.41 8.39
C THR A 122 -6.19 -6.82 7.27
N VAL A 123 -6.54 -6.50 6.01
CA VAL A 123 -5.74 -6.79 4.82
C VAL A 123 -4.39 -6.09 4.87
N CYS A 124 -4.36 -4.80 5.18
CA CYS A 124 -3.11 -4.04 5.30
C CYS A 124 -2.22 -4.55 6.44
N HIS A 125 -2.82 -4.99 7.55
CA HIS A 125 -2.06 -5.61 8.62
C HIS A 125 -1.39 -6.90 8.16
N HIS A 126 -2.12 -7.79 7.48
CA HIS A 126 -1.55 -9.04 6.96
C HIS A 126 -0.50 -8.78 5.86
N GLN A 127 -0.68 -7.77 4.99
CA GLN A 127 0.36 -7.37 4.03
C GLN A 127 1.66 -6.94 4.72
N LEU A 128 1.60 -6.12 5.79
CA LEU A 128 2.79 -5.74 6.56
C LEU A 128 3.48 -6.94 7.21
N LEU A 129 2.71 -7.91 7.73
CA LEU A 129 3.25 -9.13 8.30
C LEU A 129 3.87 -10.04 7.25
N ALA A 130 3.21 -10.20 6.10
CA ALA A 130 3.70 -10.98 4.96
C ALA A 130 5.00 -10.39 4.40
N HIS A 131 5.05 -9.07 4.23
CA HIS A 131 6.23 -8.32 3.85
C HIS A 131 7.40 -8.61 4.80
N ALA A 132 7.18 -8.43 6.11
CA ALA A 132 8.23 -8.61 7.11
C ALA A 132 8.67 -10.08 7.22
N ALA A 133 7.76 -11.04 7.01
CA ALA A 133 8.10 -12.46 6.94
C ALA A 133 9.01 -12.79 5.75
N ALA A 134 8.68 -12.29 4.55
CA ALA A 134 9.50 -12.48 3.35
C ALA A 134 10.88 -11.79 3.46
N VAL A 135 10.93 -10.57 4.00
CA VAL A 135 12.18 -9.85 4.24
C VAL A 135 13.08 -10.61 5.19
N ARG A 136 12.52 -11.15 6.28
CA ARG A 136 13.28 -11.96 7.23
C ARG A 136 13.90 -13.19 6.55
N VAL A 137 13.12 -13.92 5.75
CA VAL A 137 13.61 -15.07 4.97
C VAL A 137 14.77 -14.62 4.06
N TYR A 138 14.60 -13.52 3.33
CA TYR A 138 15.65 -13.02 2.44
C TYR A 138 16.92 -12.67 3.20
N LYS A 139 16.82 -11.82 4.24
CA LYS A 139 17.97 -11.34 5.02
C LYS A 139 18.73 -12.46 5.74
N GLU A 140 18.02 -13.44 6.30
CA GLU A 140 18.64 -14.52 7.08
C GLU A 140 19.26 -15.61 6.18
N ILE A 141 18.62 -15.97 5.07
CA ILE A 141 18.98 -17.17 4.30
C ILE A 141 19.68 -16.82 2.98
N TYR A 142 19.19 -15.80 2.26
CA TYR A 142 19.53 -15.56 0.87
C TYR A 142 20.51 -14.39 0.69
N GLN A 143 20.31 -13.28 1.38
CA GLN A 143 21.12 -12.06 1.28
C GLN A 143 22.62 -12.31 1.50
N PRO A 144 23.08 -13.11 2.48
CA PRO A 144 24.51 -13.38 2.67
C PRO A 144 25.18 -14.04 1.45
N LYS A 145 24.41 -14.81 0.66
CA LYS A 145 24.91 -15.55 -0.51
C LYS A 145 24.68 -14.77 -1.81
N GLN A 146 23.50 -14.18 -1.95
CA GLN A 146 23.04 -13.55 -3.18
C GLN A 146 23.45 -12.09 -3.29
N LYS A 147 23.77 -11.43 -2.18
CA LYS A 147 24.25 -10.04 -2.10
C LYS A 147 23.32 -9.03 -2.81
N GLY A 148 22.01 -9.26 -2.71
CA GLY A 148 21.00 -8.29 -3.16
C GLY A 148 20.36 -7.55 -2.00
N GLU A 149 19.39 -6.71 -2.34
CA GLU A 149 18.64 -5.85 -1.43
C GLU A 149 17.14 -6.16 -1.57
N ILE A 150 16.40 -5.97 -0.48
CA ILE A 150 14.95 -6.17 -0.46
C ILE A 150 14.22 -4.98 0.16
N GLY A 151 13.11 -4.59 -0.46
CA GLY A 151 12.31 -3.45 -0.05
C GLY A 151 10.83 -3.64 -0.32
N ILE A 152 10.12 -2.52 -0.25
CA ILE A 152 8.70 -2.38 -0.55
C ILE A 152 8.48 -1.06 -1.27
N THR A 153 7.51 -1.04 -2.19
CA THR A 153 7.13 0.19 -2.91
C THR A 153 5.84 0.73 -2.32
N LEU A 154 5.88 1.95 -1.82
CA LEU A 154 4.74 2.67 -1.28
C LEU A 154 4.27 3.74 -2.27
N VAL A 155 2.97 3.99 -2.32
CA VAL A 155 2.39 5.14 -3.03
C VAL A 155 1.97 6.19 -2.03
N SER A 156 2.25 7.44 -2.33
CA SER A 156 1.67 8.57 -1.62
C SER A 156 1.61 9.78 -2.53
N PRO A 157 0.44 10.43 -2.68
CA PRO A 157 0.40 11.82 -3.09
C PRO A 157 1.17 12.68 -2.10
N TRP A 158 1.62 13.85 -2.54
CA TRP A 158 2.07 14.89 -1.64
C TRP A 158 0.91 15.77 -1.20
N PHE A 159 0.84 16.12 0.08
CA PHE A 159 -0.22 16.97 0.59
C PHE A 159 0.33 18.31 1.06
N VAL A 160 -0.29 19.38 0.56
CA VAL A 160 -0.01 20.77 0.93
C VAL A 160 -1.18 21.27 1.76
N PRO A 161 -1.01 21.97 2.89
CA PRO A 161 -2.15 22.49 3.62
C PRO A 161 -2.84 23.60 2.81
N LEU A 162 -4.17 23.61 2.75
CA LEU A 162 -4.95 24.59 1.97
C LEU A 162 -4.71 26.03 2.43
N SER A 163 -4.37 26.22 3.70
CA SER A 163 -3.91 27.50 4.23
C SER A 163 -2.90 27.28 5.35
N SER A 164 -2.15 28.32 5.72
CA SER A 164 -1.18 28.32 6.82
C SER A 164 -1.80 28.31 8.21
N THR A 165 -3.09 27.97 8.33
CA THR A 165 -3.80 27.85 9.61
C THR A 165 -3.51 26.51 10.28
N GLY A 166 -3.50 26.49 11.61
CA GLY A 166 -3.26 25.28 12.41
C GLY A 166 -4.12 24.06 12.04
N PRO A 167 -5.45 24.21 11.83
CA PRO A 167 -6.31 23.09 11.45
C PRO A 167 -5.92 22.45 10.11
N ASN A 168 -5.61 23.24 9.08
CA ASN A 168 -5.23 22.69 7.77
C ASN A 168 -3.82 22.06 7.78
N ILE A 169 -2.91 22.57 8.62
CA ILE A 169 -1.62 21.92 8.87
C ILE A 169 -1.83 20.54 9.52
N ASN A 170 -2.69 20.45 10.52
CA ASN A 170 -3.01 19.18 11.18
C ASN A 170 -3.70 18.21 10.21
N ALA A 171 -4.63 18.69 9.39
CA ALA A 171 -5.27 17.90 8.34
C ALA A 171 -4.25 17.31 7.36
N ARG A 172 -3.29 18.12 6.89
CA ARG A 172 -2.18 17.65 6.05
C ARG A 172 -1.39 16.50 6.71
N HIS A 173 -1.07 16.63 8.00
CA HIS A 173 -0.36 15.56 8.73
C HIS A 173 -1.20 14.28 8.82
N ARG A 174 -2.49 14.38 9.17
CA ARG A 174 -3.36 13.21 9.26
C ARG A 174 -3.52 12.50 7.92
N ILE A 175 -3.73 13.22 6.82
CA ILE A 175 -3.90 12.56 5.52
C ILE A 175 -2.59 11.89 5.06
N LEU A 176 -1.42 12.49 5.32
CA LEU A 176 -0.12 11.85 5.09
C LEU A 176 0.05 10.58 5.95
N ASP A 177 -0.40 10.60 7.21
CA ASP A 177 -0.35 9.41 8.07
C ASP A 177 -1.23 8.29 7.53
N PHE A 178 -2.41 8.60 6.99
CA PHE A 178 -3.29 7.60 6.40
C PHE A 178 -2.69 7.04 5.10
N PHE A 179 -2.18 7.87 4.19
CA PHE A 179 -1.59 7.38 2.92
C PHE A 179 -0.23 6.71 3.11
N TYR A 180 0.76 7.46 3.61
CA TYR A 180 2.16 7.03 3.69
C TYR A 180 2.50 6.40 5.05
N GLY A 181 2.10 7.07 6.14
CA GLY A 181 2.43 6.66 7.50
C GLY A 181 1.86 5.29 7.87
N TRP A 182 0.75 4.87 7.26
CA TRP A 182 0.09 3.60 7.53
C TRP A 182 1.00 2.40 7.34
N PHE A 183 1.92 2.48 6.36
CA PHE A 183 2.97 1.49 6.14
C PHE A 183 4.32 1.94 6.66
N MET A 184 4.70 3.20 6.42
CA MET A 184 6.05 3.66 6.76
C MET A 184 6.30 3.73 8.27
N GLU A 185 5.31 4.06 9.09
CA GLU A 185 5.51 4.13 10.54
C GLU A 185 5.67 2.75 11.19
N PRO A 186 4.88 1.71 10.82
CA PRO A 186 5.20 0.33 11.21
C PRO A 186 6.61 -0.10 10.80
N LEU A 187 7.05 0.23 9.58
CA LEU A 187 8.37 -0.16 9.09
C LEU A 187 9.51 0.56 9.84
N THR A 188 9.32 1.81 10.27
CA THR A 188 10.36 2.57 11.00
C THR A 188 10.31 2.39 12.52
N ARG A 189 9.11 2.32 13.09
CA ARG A 189 8.88 2.36 14.55
C ARG A 189 8.24 1.10 15.10
N GLY A 190 7.62 0.27 14.27
CA GLY A 190 6.99 -0.99 14.67
C GLY A 190 5.57 -0.83 15.24
N HIS A 191 4.94 0.33 15.02
CA HIS A 191 3.54 0.61 15.35
C HIS A 191 2.93 1.56 14.31
N TYR A 192 1.60 1.57 14.21
CA TYR A 192 0.88 2.52 13.36
C TYR A 192 0.99 3.97 13.85
N PRO A 193 0.70 4.97 12.99
CA PRO A 193 0.65 6.37 13.38
C PRO A 193 -0.35 6.63 14.51
N HIS A 194 0.00 7.59 15.38
CA HIS A 194 -0.85 7.98 16.49
C HIS A 194 -2.21 8.52 16.02
N SER A 195 -2.22 9.32 14.95
CA SER A 195 -3.43 9.89 14.35
C SER A 195 -4.40 8.79 13.89
N MET A 196 -3.89 7.75 13.22
CA MET A 196 -4.68 6.59 12.81
C MET A 196 -5.22 5.83 14.01
N ARG A 197 -4.40 5.58 15.04
CA ARG A 197 -4.86 4.90 16.26
C ARG A 197 -5.96 5.69 16.96
N ALA A 198 -5.82 7.01 17.06
CA ALA A 198 -6.80 7.89 17.68
C ALA A 198 -8.13 7.90 16.90
N ALA A 199 -8.08 7.87 15.57
CA ALA A 199 -9.27 7.87 14.72
C ALA A 199 -9.99 6.51 14.66
N LEU A 200 -9.23 5.41 14.59
CA LEU A 200 -9.76 4.08 14.27
C LEU A 200 -10.04 3.22 15.50
N GLY A 201 -9.36 3.47 16.62
CA GLY A 201 -9.47 2.68 17.84
C GLY A 201 -9.25 1.18 17.59
N ASN A 202 -10.27 0.37 17.89
CA ASN A 202 -10.25 -1.08 17.77
C ASN A 202 -10.36 -1.60 16.33
N ARG A 203 -10.77 -0.76 15.36
CA ARG A 203 -10.82 -1.15 13.95
C ARG A 203 -9.41 -1.33 13.36
N LEU A 204 -8.41 -0.66 13.93
CA LEU A 204 -7.01 -0.82 13.55
C LEU A 204 -6.37 -1.94 14.37
N PRO A 205 -5.82 -3.00 13.76
CA PRO A 205 -5.17 -4.08 14.50
C PRO A 205 -4.01 -3.62 15.39
N HIS A 206 -3.66 -4.45 16.37
CA HIS A 206 -2.49 -4.24 17.22
C HIS A 206 -1.38 -5.20 16.83
N PHE A 207 -0.16 -4.68 16.67
CA PHE A 207 1.02 -5.53 16.62
C PHE A 207 1.32 -6.11 18.00
N THR A 208 1.47 -7.42 18.07
CA THR A 208 2.11 -8.08 19.21
C THR A 208 3.58 -7.67 19.29
N LYS A 209 4.20 -7.84 20.46
CA LYS A 209 5.65 -7.58 20.64
C LYS A 209 6.52 -8.31 19.61
N LYS A 210 6.13 -9.53 19.21
CA LYS A 210 6.83 -10.32 18.19
C LYS A 210 6.69 -9.67 16.81
N GLN A 211 5.47 -9.27 16.43
CA GLN A 211 5.23 -8.62 15.15
C GLN A 211 5.90 -7.24 15.06
N THR A 212 5.86 -6.43 16.13
CA THR A 212 6.60 -5.15 16.20
C THR A 212 8.08 -5.34 15.89
N LYS A 213 8.73 -6.34 16.51
CA LYS A 213 10.15 -6.66 16.25
C LYS A 213 10.39 -7.13 14.82
N MET A 214 9.43 -7.85 14.24
CA MET A 214 9.54 -8.39 12.89
C MET A 214 9.39 -7.31 11.82
N VAL A 215 8.44 -6.38 11.99
CA VAL A 215 8.13 -5.34 10.99
C VAL A 215 9.10 -4.16 11.05
N LYS A 216 9.56 -3.79 12.26
CA LYS A 216 10.48 -2.66 12.43
C LYS A 216 11.83 -2.94 11.74
N GLY A 217 12.21 -2.11 10.79
CA GLY A 217 13.45 -2.22 10.02
C GLY A 217 13.42 -3.30 8.94
N ALA A 218 12.23 -3.80 8.56
CA ALA A 218 12.08 -4.84 7.55
C ALA A 218 12.28 -4.34 6.11
N TYR A 219 13.34 -3.59 5.82
CA TYR A 219 13.68 -3.15 4.47
C TYR A 219 15.16 -2.79 4.38
N ASP A 220 15.71 -2.81 3.16
CA ASP A 220 17.00 -2.22 2.81
C ASP A 220 16.80 -0.89 2.07
N PHE A 221 15.75 -0.83 1.24
CA PHE A 221 15.33 0.39 0.53
C PHE A 221 13.80 0.55 0.54
N ILE A 222 13.34 1.76 0.25
CA ILE A 222 11.92 2.09 0.06
C ILE A 222 11.74 2.63 -1.36
N GLY A 223 10.85 2.01 -2.12
CA GLY A 223 10.36 2.55 -3.39
C GLY A 223 9.23 3.55 -3.13
N ILE A 224 9.19 4.65 -3.87
CA ILE A 224 8.11 5.64 -3.80
C ILE A 224 7.51 5.80 -5.18
N ASN A 225 6.25 5.41 -5.33
CA ASN A 225 5.45 5.78 -6.48
C ASN A 225 4.79 7.12 -6.19
N TYR A 226 5.14 8.12 -7.00
CA TYR A 226 4.67 9.49 -6.87
C TYR A 226 4.05 9.94 -8.19
N TYR A 227 2.85 10.49 -8.11
CA TYR A 227 2.08 10.94 -9.27
C TYR A 227 1.65 12.39 -9.10
N ASP A 228 0.96 12.69 -7.99
CA ASP A 228 0.25 13.96 -7.82
C ASP A 228 0.45 14.60 -6.44
N ALA A 229 0.02 15.86 -6.34
CA ALA A 229 -0.10 16.58 -5.09
C ALA A 229 -1.49 17.21 -4.93
N PHE A 230 -1.98 17.27 -3.70
CA PHE A 230 -3.29 17.83 -3.37
C PHE A 230 -3.20 18.83 -2.24
N TYR A 231 -4.08 19.85 -2.24
CA TYR A 231 -4.30 20.64 -1.03
C TYR A 231 -5.19 19.85 -0.07
N ALA A 232 -4.85 19.88 1.22
CA ALA A 232 -5.55 19.22 2.31
C ALA A 232 -6.14 20.25 3.28
N PHE A 233 -7.36 20.02 3.75
CA PHE A 233 -8.04 20.89 4.71
C PHE A 233 -8.88 20.12 5.73
N GLU A 234 -9.08 20.72 6.89
CA GLU A 234 -9.86 20.15 7.99
C GLU A 234 -11.34 20.08 7.61
N LEU A 235 -11.97 18.91 7.77
CA LEU A 235 -13.42 18.80 7.64
C LEU A 235 -14.10 19.28 8.94
N PRO A 236 -15.23 20.01 8.86
CA PRO A 236 -16.03 20.35 10.03
C PRO A 236 -16.39 19.11 10.88
N PRO A 237 -16.31 19.18 12.23
CA PRO A 237 -16.50 18.02 13.10
C PRO A 237 -17.84 17.30 12.94
N ASN A 238 -18.89 18.07 12.60
CA ASN A 238 -20.27 17.61 12.53
C ASN A 238 -20.67 17.05 11.15
N ILE A 239 -19.75 17.00 10.19
CA ILE A 239 -20.04 16.36 8.91
C ILE A 239 -20.22 14.86 9.12
N SER A 240 -21.38 14.35 8.71
CA SER A 240 -21.61 12.91 8.59
C SER A 240 -20.73 12.37 7.47
N ILE A 241 -19.90 11.38 7.80
CA ILE A 241 -19.07 10.69 6.83
C ILE A 241 -19.50 9.22 6.74
N VAL A 242 -19.69 8.68 5.54
CA VAL A 242 -19.72 7.23 5.35
C VAL A 242 -18.35 6.72 5.77
N PRO A 243 -18.27 5.73 6.65
CA PRO A 243 -17.02 5.24 7.22
C PRO A 243 -16.30 4.30 6.23
N VAL A 244 -15.96 4.87 5.07
CA VAL A 244 -14.94 4.34 4.16
C VAL A 244 -13.58 4.84 4.60
N TYR A 245 -12.54 4.06 4.34
CA TYR A 245 -11.19 4.30 4.84
C TYR A 245 -10.69 5.75 4.65
N LEU A 246 -10.92 6.35 3.48
CA LEU A 246 -10.45 7.70 3.17
C LEU A 246 -11.03 8.77 4.11
N ASN A 247 -12.24 8.55 4.63
CA ASN A 247 -12.92 9.51 5.51
C ASN A 247 -12.47 9.43 6.97
N ASP A 248 -11.84 8.34 7.39
CA ASP A 248 -11.38 8.17 8.76
C ASP A 248 -10.29 9.18 9.17
N SER A 249 -9.62 9.77 8.18
CA SER A 249 -8.68 10.87 8.40
C SER A 249 -9.37 12.18 8.83
N ARG A 250 -10.67 12.34 8.52
CA ARG A 250 -11.44 13.59 8.61
C ARG A 250 -10.77 14.74 7.87
N VAL A 251 -10.25 14.48 6.67
CA VAL A 251 -9.56 15.46 5.82
C VAL A 251 -10.24 15.50 4.45
N GLY A 252 -10.49 16.72 3.97
CA GLY A 252 -10.88 16.95 2.59
C GLY A 252 -9.66 17.26 1.74
N ILE A 253 -9.71 16.91 0.45
CA ILE A 253 -8.64 17.19 -0.51
C ILE A 253 -9.19 17.92 -1.74
N THR A 254 -8.37 18.75 -2.38
CA THR A 254 -8.75 19.44 -3.62
C THR A 254 -8.43 18.59 -4.85
N GLY A 255 -9.23 18.67 -5.92
CA GLY A 255 -8.92 18.14 -7.24
C GLY A 255 -9.11 19.19 -8.34
N ILE A 256 -8.56 18.94 -9.53
CA ILE A 256 -8.69 19.83 -10.71
C ILE A 256 -9.39 19.07 -11.84
N ASN A 257 -10.43 19.64 -12.45
CA ASN A 257 -11.03 19.11 -13.67
C ASN A 257 -11.24 20.25 -14.67
N LYS A 258 -10.47 20.19 -15.77
CA LYS A 258 -10.44 21.01 -17.01
C LYS A 258 -10.55 22.53 -16.88
N ASP A 259 -11.44 23.08 -16.07
CA ASP A 259 -11.62 24.52 -15.81
C ASP A 259 -11.98 24.85 -14.32
N TYR A 260 -12.03 23.86 -13.41
CA TYR A 260 -12.48 24.05 -12.02
C TYR A 260 -11.54 23.40 -10.98
N ILE A 261 -11.33 24.09 -9.85
CA ILE A 261 -10.85 23.47 -8.60
C ILE A 261 -12.09 22.90 -7.90
N TYR A 262 -12.23 21.58 -7.82
CA TYR A 262 -13.28 20.96 -7.01
C TYR A 262 -12.73 20.55 -5.65
N ILE A 263 -13.60 20.61 -4.64
CA ILE A 263 -13.32 20.05 -3.34
C ILE A 263 -13.82 18.61 -3.38
N VAL A 264 -12.91 17.64 -3.28
CA VAL A 264 -13.32 16.26 -3.02
C VAL A 264 -13.68 16.18 -1.55
N ARG A 265 -14.97 16.36 -1.25
CA ARG A 265 -15.57 15.69 -0.10
C ARG A 265 -15.74 14.25 -0.53
N LEU A 266 -15.04 13.34 0.13
CA LEU A 266 -14.86 11.93 -0.24
C LEU A 266 -16.16 11.07 -0.12
N LEU A 267 -17.32 11.65 -0.42
CA LEU A 267 -18.67 11.06 -0.44
C LEU A 267 -19.61 11.66 -1.50
N SER A 268 -19.25 12.80 -2.10
CA SER A 268 -19.96 13.44 -3.20
C SER A 268 -19.00 14.43 -3.87
N ILE A 269 -18.84 14.36 -5.19
CA ILE A 269 -18.12 15.40 -5.93
C ILE A 269 -18.99 16.67 -5.86
N GLU A 270 -18.68 17.55 -4.92
CA GLU A 270 -19.25 18.88 -4.88
C GLU A 270 -18.32 19.83 -5.65
N PHE A 271 -18.81 20.34 -6.77
CA PHE A 271 -18.10 21.36 -7.54
C PHE A 271 -18.29 22.71 -6.86
N TYR A 272 -17.19 23.35 -6.47
CA TYR A 272 -17.21 24.71 -5.94
C TYR A 272 -16.50 25.63 -6.93
N THR A 273 -17.12 26.75 -7.27
CA THR A 273 -16.43 27.82 -7.99
C THR A 273 -15.66 28.63 -6.95
N ILE A 274 -14.33 28.46 -6.87
CA ILE A 274 -13.50 29.43 -6.16
C ILE A 274 -13.40 30.65 -7.09
N THR A 275 -14.29 31.62 -6.93
CA THR A 275 -14.11 32.93 -7.58
C THR A 275 -12.93 33.61 -6.89
N SER A 276 -11.78 33.65 -7.57
CA SER A 276 -10.64 34.43 -7.10
C SER A 276 -11.01 35.91 -7.16
N THR A 277 -11.26 36.54 -6.02
CA THR A 277 -10.93 37.95 -5.87
C THR A 277 -9.48 38.00 -5.40
N PHE A 278 -8.56 38.07 -6.36
CA PHE A 278 -7.23 38.62 -6.13
C PHE A 278 -7.34 40.14 -6.00
#